data_AF-A0A834H1B0-F1
#
_entry.id   AF-A0A834H1B0-F1
#
_cell.length_a   1.000
_cell.length_b   1.000
_cell.length_c   1.000
_cell.angle_alpha   90.00
_cell.angle_beta   90.00
_cell.angle_gamma   90.00
#
_symmetry.space_group_name_H-M   'P 1'
#
loop_
_entity.id
_entity.type
_entity.pdbx_description
1 polymer ?
#
loop_
_entity_poly.entity_id
_entity_poly.type
_entity_poly.pdbx_seq_one_letter_code
_entity_poly.pdbx_strand_id
1 'polypeptide(L)'
;MKRTQSQMLSGIEKLPEEDDKYLCVVFNYTTGGCSHSLHRIRVADLKSCSSRAGHGEGKPKKLPKPFLQLHCSQFPNYMGFFSVGSKIYMVGGGVITPGLKDIASQRCYVFDTFDNPFDRIRDVPPMNYEKLQPIVLGPLNGKFYVLDRTLASSYLEEFDPETESWTPLPLPPIDPIGASVECSEAKFDDYEVLSYAIVGDQILFSTHKGIYAVNVFSKEWEHRSSLGGEIKFPFCEQSVFMDGFWYAFPSPFPSPVAAFSFDWDKGFRECQELGVTHPSLLVGYEPSEVMVPMGKRTLLVAHAGFPHQIPSNYYLTFDMCRFTCKSSGKTRHPKVSRPYSTTYIMRGGLHECLGLSACLFMQVSLISQLLFCALVWTLELSTCAYLGTLDMSIDL
;
A
#
# COMPACT_ATOMS: atom_id res chain seq x y z
N MET A 1 23.00 -5.77 18.52
CA MET A 1 22.17 -5.11 19.55
C MET A 1 20.70 -5.30 19.18
N LYS A 2 19.91 -6.09 19.93
CA LYS A 2 18.51 -6.41 19.54
C LYS A 2 17.58 -5.23 19.84
N ARG A 3 17.37 -4.31 18.87
CA ARG A 3 16.21 -3.40 18.92
C ARG A 3 14.94 -4.24 18.82
N THR A 4 14.02 -4.07 19.77
CA THR A 4 12.73 -4.75 19.76
C THR A 4 11.80 -4.08 18.74
N GLN A 5 11.11 -4.88 17.91
CA GLN A 5 10.18 -4.41 16.85
C GLN A 5 9.11 -3.41 17.31
N SER A 6 8.87 -3.29 18.63
CA SER A 6 7.99 -2.28 19.21
C SER A 6 8.32 -0.83 18.83
N GLN A 7 9.56 -0.53 18.39
CA GLN A 7 9.94 0.81 17.92
C GLN A 7 9.51 1.11 16.47
N MET A 8 9.17 0.11 15.66
CA MET A 8 8.69 0.34 14.28
C MET A 8 7.24 0.79 14.20
N LEU A 9 6.48 0.65 15.30
CA LEU A 9 5.07 1.05 15.39
C LEU A 9 4.85 2.23 16.34
N SER A 10 5.90 2.81 16.93
CA SER A 10 5.79 3.95 17.87
C SER A 10 5.56 5.30 17.18
N GLY A 11 5.70 5.39 15.86
CA GLY A 11 5.33 6.58 15.08
C GLY A 11 3.84 6.68 14.74
N ILE A 12 3.02 5.68 15.11
CA ILE A 12 1.57 5.74 14.91
C ILE A 12 0.93 6.31 16.18
N GLU A 13 0.66 7.62 16.15
CA GLU A 13 -0.02 8.35 17.23
C GLU A 13 -1.37 7.73 17.63
N LYS A 14 -1.91 8.17 18.78
CA LYS A 14 -3.28 7.83 19.18
C LYS A 14 -4.28 8.37 18.16
N LEU A 15 -4.65 7.52 17.22
CA LEU A 15 -5.64 7.80 16.18
C LEU A 15 -6.94 8.34 16.82
N PRO A 16 -7.59 9.38 16.24
CA PRO A 16 -8.90 9.84 16.67
C PRO A 16 -9.97 8.74 16.54
N GLU A 17 -11.13 8.97 17.18
CA GLU A 17 -12.24 8.01 17.20
C GLU A 17 -12.65 7.51 15.79
N GLU A 18 -13.09 6.26 15.70
CA GLU A 18 -13.00 5.48 14.45
C GLU A 18 -13.90 5.93 13.28
N ASP A 19 -14.81 6.87 13.48
CA ASP A 19 -15.96 7.07 12.58
C ASP A 19 -15.74 8.06 11.42
N ASP A 20 -14.62 8.81 11.44
CA ASP A 20 -14.19 9.71 10.36
C ASP A 20 -13.05 9.16 9.48
N LYS A 21 -12.82 7.83 9.53
CA LYS A 21 -11.85 7.17 8.65
C LYS A 21 -12.42 6.92 7.25
N TYR A 22 -11.59 7.18 6.23
CA TYR A 22 -11.94 7.02 4.83
C TYR A 22 -10.92 6.14 4.11
N LEU A 23 -11.42 5.12 3.41
CA LEU A 23 -10.62 4.36 2.47
C LEU A 23 -10.67 5.09 1.12
N CYS A 24 -9.49 5.38 0.55
CA CYS A 24 -9.39 5.69 -0.87
C CYS A 24 -9.11 4.39 -1.63
N VAL A 25 -9.97 4.07 -2.58
CA VAL A 25 -9.79 2.95 -3.50
C VAL A 25 -9.59 3.51 -4.89
N VAL A 26 -8.46 3.15 -5.49
CA VAL A 26 -8.04 3.57 -6.80
C VAL A 26 -8.23 2.39 -7.75
N PHE A 27 -9.00 2.62 -8.80
CA PHE A 27 -9.04 1.74 -9.96
C PHE A 27 -8.09 2.29 -11.01
N ASN A 28 -7.26 1.43 -11.58
CA ASN A 28 -6.43 1.68 -12.76
C ASN A 28 -7.10 1.01 -13.96
N TYR A 29 -7.27 1.73 -15.06
CA TYR A 29 -7.96 1.29 -16.27
C TYR A 29 -6.93 1.24 -17.41
N THR A 30 -6.83 0.09 -18.09
CA THR A 30 -5.90 -0.06 -19.23
C THR A 30 -6.44 0.51 -20.54
N THR A 31 -7.75 0.80 -20.62
CA THR A 31 -8.41 1.32 -21.82
C THR A 31 -9.44 2.39 -21.45
N GLY A 32 -9.92 3.13 -22.46
CA GLY A 32 -10.93 4.18 -22.28
C GLY A 32 -10.32 5.57 -22.08
N GLY A 33 -11.15 6.50 -21.62
CA GLY A 33 -10.76 7.92 -21.47
C GLY A 33 -10.14 8.28 -20.12
N CYS A 34 -10.12 7.37 -19.15
CA CYS A 34 -9.51 7.56 -17.83
C CYS A 34 -8.41 6.51 -17.66
N SER A 35 -7.27 6.89 -17.07
CA SER A 35 -6.27 5.94 -16.57
C SER A 35 -6.58 5.51 -15.16
N HIS A 36 -7.16 6.38 -14.32
CA HIS A 36 -7.51 6.03 -12.94
C HIS A 36 -8.82 6.68 -12.46
N SER A 37 -9.46 6.06 -11.47
CA SER A 37 -10.58 6.65 -10.73
C SER A 37 -10.41 6.41 -9.23
N LEU A 38 -10.62 7.46 -8.43
CA LEU A 38 -10.47 7.40 -6.98
C LEU A 38 -11.85 7.47 -6.34
N HIS A 39 -12.16 6.45 -5.53
CA HIS A 39 -13.41 6.30 -4.80
C HIS A 39 -13.17 6.43 -3.31
N ARG A 40 -14.02 7.22 -2.65
CA ARG A 40 -13.94 7.51 -1.22
C ARG A 40 -15.05 6.76 -0.50
N ILE A 41 -14.67 5.84 0.40
CA ILE A 41 -15.59 4.96 1.13
C ILE A 41 -15.40 5.21 2.62
N ARG A 42 -16.48 5.47 3.36
CA ARG A 42 -16.40 5.60 4.83
C ARG A 42 -16.19 4.23 5.44
N VAL A 43 -15.28 4.12 6.40
CA VAL A 43 -15.07 2.84 7.13
C VAL A 43 -16.32 2.44 7.91
N ALA A 44 -17.11 3.42 8.37
CA ALA A 44 -18.43 3.18 8.97
C ALA A 44 -19.43 2.50 8.01
N ASP A 45 -19.39 2.82 6.71
CA ASP A 45 -20.30 2.21 5.71
C ASP A 45 -19.99 0.72 5.51
N LEU A 46 -18.71 0.32 5.64
CA LEU A 46 -18.27 -1.07 5.63
C LEU A 46 -18.75 -1.83 6.89
N LYS A 47 -18.72 -1.18 8.06
CA LYS A 47 -19.24 -1.72 9.33
C LYS A 47 -20.77 -1.91 9.34
N SER A 48 -21.52 -1.13 8.52
CA SER A 48 -23.00 -1.19 8.50
C SER A 48 -23.57 -2.53 8.02
N CYS A 49 -22.80 -3.32 7.26
CA CYS A 49 -23.20 -4.60 6.70
C CYS A 49 -22.97 -5.75 7.70
N SER A 50 -23.88 -5.91 8.68
CA SER A 50 -23.73 -6.96 9.70
C SER A 50 -24.11 -8.37 9.20
N SER A 51 -23.36 -9.37 9.65
CA SER A 51 -23.36 -10.78 9.21
C SER A 51 -24.59 -11.64 9.59
N ARG A 52 -25.78 -11.05 9.77
CA ARG A 52 -27.01 -11.80 10.12
C ARG A 52 -27.89 -12.18 8.93
N ALA A 53 -27.68 -11.58 7.76
CA ALA A 53 -28.09 -12.20 6.50
C ALA A 53 -27.00 -13.20 6.07
N GLY A 54 -27.37 -14.30 5.40
CA GLY A 54 -26.41 -15.31 4.97
C GLY A 54 -25.31 -14.72 4.09
N HIS A 55 -24.10 -15.31 4.14
CA HIS A 55 -22.95 -14.88 3.34
C HIS A 55 -23.34 -14.73 1.86
N GLY A 56 -23.41 -13.49 1.36
CA GLY A 56 -23.73 -13.17 -0.04
C GLY A 56 -25.19 -12.85 -0.38
N GLU A 57 -26.15 -12.93 0.54
CA GLU A 57 -27.58 -12.66 0.23
C GLU A 57 -27.96 -11.17 0.19
N GLY A 58 -27.08 -10.28 0.66
CA GLY A 58 -27.26 -8.83 0.53
C GLY A 58 -27.10 -8.38 -0.92
N LYS A 59 -28.12 -7.72 -1.49
CA LYS A 59 -28.02 -7.10 -2.83
C LYS A 59 -26.80 -6.16 -2.88
N PRO A 60 -25.87 -6.33 -3.85
CA PRO A 60 -24.68 -5.49 -3.98
C PRO A 60 -25.01 -4.00 -3.97
N LYS A 61 -24.30 -3.22 -3.15
CA LYS A 61 -24.47 -1.77 -3.08
C LYS A 61 -23.92 -1.13 -4.36
N LYS A 62 -24.52 -0.04 -4.86
CA LYS A 62 -23.88 0.71 -5.95
C LYS A 62 -22.61 1.38 -5.41
N LEU A 63 -21.48 1.23 -6.12
CA LEU A 63 -20.24 1.93 -5.75
C LEU A 63 -20.49 3.46 -5.74
N PRO A 64 -19.98 4.21 -4.73
CA PRO A 64 -20.03 5.67 -4.77
C PRO A 64 -19.40 6.19 -6.06
N LYS A 65 -19.87 7.35 -6.56
CA LYS A 65 -19.20 7.99 -7.70
C LYS A 65 -17.73 8.26 -7.36
N PRO A 66 -16.79 8.16 -8.32
CA PRO A 66 -15.43 8.60 -8.08
C PRO A 66 -15.45 10.10 -7.74
N PHE A 67 -14.61 10.51 -6.79
CA PHE A 67 -14.43 11.92 -6.44
C PHE A 67 -13.32 12.58 -7.25
N LEU A 68 -12.44 11.77 -7.85
CA LEU A 68 -11.40 12.18 -8.78
C LEU A 68 -11.30 11.15 -9.91
N GLN A 69 -11.14 11.62 -11.14
CA GLN A 69 -10.86 10.78 -12.32
C GLN A 69 -9.64 11.37 -13.03
N LEU A 70 -8.66 10.51 -13.33
CA LEU A 70 -7.43 10.90 -14.00
C LEU A 70 -7.54 10.49 -15.46
N HIS A 71 -7.51 11.46 -16.36
CA HIS A 71 -7.59 11.20 -17.80
C HIS A 71 -6.26 10.65 -18.34
N CYS A 72 -6.32 9.59 -19.14
CA CYS A 72 -5.14 8.93 -19.75
C CYS A 72 -4.37 9.85 -20.72
N SER A 73 -5.00 10.93 -21.19
CA SER A 73 -4.39 12.00 -21.99
C SER A 73 -3.60 13.03 -21.18
N GLN A 74 -3.69 13.00 -19.84
CA GLN A 74 -3.07 13.97 -18.92
C GLN A 74 -2.14 13.30 -17.90
N PHE A 75 -2.45 12.07 -17.51
CA PHE A 75 -1.76 11.31 -16.46
C PHE A 75 -1.31 9.95 -17.00
N PRO A 76 -0.12 9.46 -16.60
CA PRO A 76 0.30 8.09 -16.89
C PRO A 76 -0.72 7.03 -16.45
N ASN A 77 -0.62 5.86 -17.06
CA ASN A 77 -1.33 4.63 -16.68
C ASN A 77 -0.43 3.82 -15.73
N TYR A 78 -0.97 2.89 -14.94
CA TYR A 78 -0.17 2.08 -14.02
C TYR A 78 0.64 2.89 -12.98
N MET A 79 0.12 4.04 -12.53
CA MET A 79 0.80 4.82 -11.48
C MET A 79 0.80 4.06 -10.15
N GLY A 80 1.84 4.27 -9.35
CA GLY A 80 1.91 3.81 -7.98
C GLY A 80 1.23 4.83 -7.06
N PHE A 81 0.52 4.36 -6.03
CA PHE A 81 -0.24 5.21 -5.12
C PHE A 81 0.15 4.98 -3.66
N PHE A 82 0.36 6.06 -2.91
CA PHE A 82 0.51 6.02 -1.45
C PHE A 82 -0.05 7.27 -0.79
N SER A 83 -0.28 7.23 0.52
CA SER A 83 -0.91 8.31 1.27
C SER A 83 -0.07 8.75 2.46
N VAL A 84 0.05 10.06 2.67
CA VAL A 84 0.68 10.67 3.85
C VAL A 84 -0.29 11.71 4.43
N GLY A 85 -0.89 11.39 5.57
CA GLY A 85 -1.96 12.21 6.15
C GLY A 85 -3.17 12.27 5.23
N SER A 86 -3.47 13.46 4.70
CA SER A 86 -4.52 13.71 3.70
C SER A 86 -4.02 13.70 2.25
N LYS A 87 -2.70 13.73 2.03
CA LYS A 87 -2.11 13.77 0.69
C LYS A 87 -2.06 12.36 0.10
N ILE A 88 -2.53 12.21 -1.13
CA ILE A 88 -2.34 11.03 -1.97
C ILE A 88 -1.28 11.38 -3.00
N TYR A 89 -0.17 10.64 -2.99
CA TYR A 89 0.90 10.74 -3.97
C TYR A 89 0.68 9.72 -5.08
N MET A 90 1.00 10.13 -6.31
CA MET A 90 0.81 9.36 -7.54
C MET A 90 2.13 9.40 -8.30
N VAL A 91 2.77 8.25 -8.51
CA VAL A 91 4.16 8.15 -9.01
C VAL A 91 4.28 7.31 -10.27
N GLY A 92 5.18 7.71 -11.16
CA GLY A 92 5.63 6.93 -12.31
C GLY A 92 4.52 6.61 -13.29
N GLY A 93 4.47 5.35 -13.74
CA GLY A 93 3.50 4.85 -14.72
C GLY A 93 3.98 4.99 -16.17
N GLY A 94 3.16 4.49 -17.10
CA GLY A 94 3.39 4.54 -18.54
C GLY A 94 2.53 5.58 -19.26
N VAL A 95 3.16 6.44 -20.07
CA VAL A 95 2.45 7.30 -21.03
C VAL A 95 2.18 6.48 -22.29
N ILE A 96 0.94 6.00 -22.43
CA ILE A 96 0.49 5.26 -23.61
C ILE A 96 0.39 6.24 -24.79
N THR A 97 1.15 5.98 -25.85
CA THR A 97 1.02 6.71 -27.13
C THR A 97 0.57 5.72 -28.21
N PRO A 98 -0.57 5.95 -28.91
CA PRO A 98 -1.10 4.99 -29.86
C PRO A 98 -0.09 4.57 -30.94
N GLY A 99 0.20 3.27 -31.00
CA GLY A 99 1.14 2.67 -31.96
C GLY A 99 2.62 2.70 -31.55
N LEU A 100 2.95 3.17 -30.35
CA LEU A 100 4.31 3.14 -29.78
C LEU A 100 4.37 2.29 -28.51
N LYS A 101 5.59 1.90 -28.10
CA LYS A 101 5.84 1.28 -26.79
C LYS A 101 5.61 2.32 -25.69
N ASP A 102 4.99 1.91 -24.58
CA ASP A 102 4.74 2.78 -23.43
C ASP A 102 6.04 3.41 -22.91
N ILE A 103 5.99 4.73 -22.67
CA ILE A 103 7.13 5.48 -22.15
C ILE A 103 6.98 5.57 -20.63
N ALA A 104 7.93 5.01 -19.90
CA ALA A 104 7.97 5.05 -18.44
C ALA A 104 8.13 6.51 -17.95
N SER A 105 7.52 6.84 -16.81
CA SER A 105 7.48 8.23 -16.33
C SER A 105 8.31 8.45 -15.06
N GLN A 106 8.92 9.63 -14.96
CA GLN A 106 9.50 10.16 -13.71
C GLN A 106 8.48 10.96 -12.89
N ARG A 107 7.31 11.28 -13.46
CA ARG A 107 6.39 12.25 -12.86
C ARG A 107 5.89 11.77 -11.51
N CYS A 108 5.80 12.73 -10.59
CA CYS A 108 5.14 12.55 -9.31
C CYS A 108 4.15 13.69 -9.11
N TYR A 109 2.96 13.34 -8.66
CA TYR A 109 1.87 14.26 -8.38
C TYR A 109 1.40 14.08 -6.95
N VAL A 110 0.78 15.13 -6.39
CA VAL A 110 0.09 15.04 -5.12
C VAL A 110 -1.31 15.63 -5.22
N PHE A 111 -2.27 14.96 -4.58
CA PHE A 111 -3.66 15.39 -4.42
C PHE A 111 -3.99 15.46 -2.93
N ASP A 112 -4.44 16.61 -2.43
CA ASP A 112 -4.84 16.77 -1.01
C ASP A 112 -6.35 16.54 -0.81
N THR A 113 -6.70 15.54 0.01
CA THR A 113 -8.09 15.09 0.24
C THR A 113 -8.91 15.97 1.19
N PHE A 114 -8.30 16.95 1.87
CA PHE A 114 -9.06 18.04 2.49
C PHE A 114 -9.68 18.98 1.47
N ASP A 115 -9.14 18.95 0.26
CA ASP A 115 -9.25 20.02 -0.71
C ASP A 115 -10.59 20.07 -1.49
N ASN A 116 -11.00 21.19 -2.06
CA ASN A 116 -11.93 21.29 -3.19
C ASN A 116 -11.28 20.58 -4.41
N PRO A 117 -11.81 19.45 -4.90
CA PRO A 117 -11.04 18.48 -5.69
C PRO A 117 -10.59 18.93 -7.09
N PHE A 118 -11.13 20.02 -7.64
CA PHE A 118 -10.97 20.34 -9.07
C PHE A 118 -9.71 21.12 -9.47
N ASP A 119 -9.04 21.81 -8.53
CA ASP A 119 -7.86 22.67 -8.82
C ASP A 119 -6.55 22.13 -8.20
N ARG A 120 -6.51 20.86 -7.76
CA ARG A 120 -5.61 20.44 -6.67
C ARG A 120 -4.73 19.22 -6.89
N ILE A 121 -4.65 18.70 -8.11
CA ILE A 121 -3.48 17.89 -8.48
C ILE A 121 -2.37 18.86 -8.84
N ARG A 122 -1.27 18.86 -8.07
CA ARG A 122 -0.04 19.56 -8.44
C ARG A 122 1.07 18.55 -8.72
N ASP A 123 1.97 18.90 -9.62
CA ASP A 123 3.27 18.25 -9.70
C ASP A 123 4.05 18.50 -8.38
N VAL A 124 4.80 17.49 -7.96
CA VAL A 124 5.83 17.54 -6.92
C VAL A 124 7.18 17.22 -7.58
N PRO A 125 8.34 17.37 -6.89
CA PRO A 125 9.61 16.95 -7.47
C PRO A 125 9.53 15.54 -8.08
N PRO A 126 9.96 15.36 -9.34
CA PRO A 126 9.90 14.06 -10.00
C PRO A 126 10.87 13.08 -9.35
N MET A 127 10.62 11.78 -9.57
CA MET A 127 11.60 10.74 -9.27
C MET A 127 12.88 10.96 -10.08
N ASN A 128 14.02 10.48 -9.59
CA ASN A 128 15.29 10.55 -10.33
C ASN A 128 15.28 9.62 -11.56
N TYR A 129 14.48 8.53 -11.52
CA TYR A 129 14.41 7.53 -12.58
C TYR A 129 12.98 7.14 -12.94
N GLU A 130 12.78 6.87 -14.23
CA GLU A 130 11.51 6.43 -14.81
C GLU A 130 11.08 5.06 -14.27
N LYS A 131 9.78 4.86 -14.05
CA LYS A 131 9.22 3.56 -13.61
C LYS A 131 7.89 3.31 -14.33
N LEU A 132 7.77 2.19 -15.04
CA LEU A 132 6.60 1.86 -15.85
C LEU A 132 5.45 1.28 -15.02
N GLN A 133 5.76 0.39 -14.07
CA GLN A 133 4.82 -0.24 -13.16
C GLN A 133 5.36 -0.16 -11.71
N PRO A 134 5.44 1.05 -11.14
CA PRO A 134 6.07 1.30 -9.84
C PRO A 134 5.41 0.54 -8.69
N ILE A 135 6.22 -0.30 -8.02
CA ILE A 135 5.92 -0.92 -6.74
C ILE A 135 6.21 0.11 -5.65
N VAL A 136 5.19 0.41 -4.82
CA VAL A 136 5.32 1.36 -3.70
C VAL A 136 5.31 0.62 -2.36
N LEU A 137 6.28 0.95 -1.51
CA LEU A 137 6.57 0.29 -0.24
C LEU A 137 6.59 1.30 0.89
N GLY A 138 6.05 0.91 2.05
CA GLY A 138 6.12 1.70 3.29
C GLY A 138 4.74 1.97 3.92
N PRO A 139 4.67 2.90 4.90
CA PRO A 139 5.79 3.68 5.42
C PRO A 139 6.80 2.81 6.19
N LEU A 140 8.09 3.06 5.97
CA LEU A 140 9.20 2.47 6.73
C LEU A 140 10.11 3.61 7.20
N ASN A 141 10.23 3.76 8.52
CA ASN A 141 10.93 4.89 9.17
C ASN A 141 10.39 6.28 8.74
N GLY A 142 9.08 6.40 8.49
CA GLY A 142 8.45 7.64 8.01
C GLY A 142 8.57 7.89 6.50
N LYS A 143 9.37 7.09 5.79
CA LYS A 143 9.64 7.23 4.36
C LYS A 143 8.94 6.17 3.53
N PHE A 144 8.84 6.43 2.23
CA PHE A 144 8.31 5.49 1.24
C PHE A 144 9.41 5.11 0.26
N TYR A 145 9.32 3.91 -0.31
CA TYR A 145 10.31 3.40 -1.25
C TYR A 145 9.61 2.98 -2.53
N VAL A 146 10.15 3.36 -3.69
CA VAL A 146 9.56 3.08 -4.99
C VAL A 146 10.58 2.43 -5.91
N LEU A 147 10.20 1.27 -6.45
CA LEU A 147 10.95 0.47 -7.42
C LEU A 147 10.08 0.29 -8.67
N ASP A 148 10.63 -0.01 -9.84
CA ASP A 148 9.82 -0.54 -10.94
C ASP A 148 9.53 -2.04 -10.71
N ARG A 149 8.72 -2.66 -11.57
CA ARG A 149 8.39 -4.09 -11.47
C ARG A 149 9.58 -5.03 -11.67
N THR A 150 10.70 -4.57 -12.24
CA THR A 150 11.93 -5.34 -12.40
C THR A 150 13.12 -4.65 -11.73
N LEU A 151 13.92 -5.43 -11.00
CA LEU A 151 15.23 -4.98 -10.50
C LEU A 151 16.23 -4.77 -11.65
N ALA A 152 15.95 -5.36 -12.83
CA ALA A 152 16.72 -5.27 -14.07
C ALA A 152 17.09 -3.83 -14.50
N SER A 153 16.10 -2.93 -14.44
CA SER A 153 16.15 -1.61 -15.08
C SER A 153 15.87 -0.45 -14.12
N SER A 154 15.67 -0.71 -12.83
CA SER A 154 15.17 0.30 -11.90
C SER A 154 16.05 0.51 -10.68
N TYR A 155 16.22 1.79 -10.36
CA TYR A 155 16.79 2.24 -9.10
C TYR A 155 15.67 2.26 -8.07
N LEU A 156 15.94 1.67 -6.90
CA LEU A 156 15.09 1.87 -5.73
C LEU A 156 15.29 3.30 -5.24
N GLU A 157 14.21 4.05 -5.10
CA GLU A 157 14.25 5.43 -4.61
C GLU A 157 13.49 5.59 -3.30
N GLU A 158 14.06 6.35 -2.38
CA GLU A 158 13.48 6.75 -1.11
C GLU A 158 12.79 8.11 -1.26
N PHE A 159 11.49 8.17 -0.99
CA PHE A 159 10.74 9.41 -0.87
C PHE A 159 10.65 9.85 0.58
N ASP A 160 11.11 11.06 0.85
CA ASP A 160 10.95 11.73 2.13
C ASP A 160 9.76 12.71 2.06
N PRO A 161 8.66 12.44 2.79
CA PRO A 161 7.48 13.28 2.74
C PRO A 161 7.59 14.57 3.55
N GLU A 162 8.61 14.74 4.41
CA GLU A 162 8.84 15.99 5.14
C GLU A 162 9.46 17.06 4.24
N THR A 163 10.34 16.64 3.32
CA THR A 163 11.02 17.52 2.34
C THR A 163 10.44 17.43 0.92
N GLU A 164 9.42 16.59 0.71
CA GLU A 164 8.84 16.25 -0.62
C GLU A 164 9.92 15.89 -1.66
N SER A 165 10.95 15.13 -1.27
CA SER A 165 12.17 14.89 -2.08
C SER A 165 12.52 13.41 -2.27
N TRP A 166 13.11 13.10 -3.44
CA TRP A 166 13.55 11.76 -3.82
C TRP A 166 15.07 11.58 -3.64
N THR A 167 15.48 10.52 -2.94
CA THR A 167 16.88 10.09 -2.80
C THR A 167 17.07 8.72 -3.45
N PRO A 168 17.97 8.58 -4.45
CA PRO A 168 18.27 7.26 -5.01
C PRO A 168 19.06 6.41 -4.01
N LEU A 169 18.74 5.12 -3.96
CA LEU A 169 19.52 4.12 -3.24
C LEU A 169 20.52 3.43 -4.19
N PRO A 170 21.54 2.73 -3.67
CA PRO A 170 22.45 1.94 -4.49
C PRO A 170 21.71 0.92 -5.35
N LEU A 171 22.34 0.50 -6.45
CA LEU A 171 21.80 -0.54 -7.32
C LEU A 171 21.82 -1.92 -6.63
N PRO A 172 20.85 -2.80 -6.91
CA PRO A 172 20.90 -4.19 -6.49
C PRO A 172 22.11 -4.91 -7.15
N PRO A 173 22.72 -5.90 -6.48
CA PRO A 173 23.82 -6.71 -7.00
C PRO A 173 23.28 -7.77 -7.98
N ILE A 174 22.73 -7.29 -9.10
CA ILE A 174 22.34 -8.12 -10.24
C ILE A 174 23.60 -8.62 -10.96
N ASP A 175 23.54 -9.81 -11.56
CA ASP A 175 24.62 -10.24 -12.45
C ASP A 175 24.80 -9.19 -13.56
N PRO A 176 26.03 -8.83 -13.95
CA PRO A 176 26.24 -7.89 -15.03
C PRO A 176 25.46 -8.35 -16.26
N ILE A 177 24.47 -7.56 -16.68
CA ILE A 177 23.68 -7.82 -17.89
C ILE A 177 24.68 -7.85 -19.03
N GLY A 178 25.10 -9.05 -19.41
CA GLY A 178 26.35 -9.23 -20.14
C GLY A 178 26.35 -8.41 -21.41
N ALA A 179 27.47 -7.74 -21.70
CA ALA A 179 27.65 -6.85 -22.86
C ALA A 179 27.58 -7.58 -24.23
N SER A 180 27.02 -8.79 -24.28
CA SER A 180 26.44 -9.38 -25.47
C SER A 180 25.38 -8.43 -26.03
N VAL A 181 25.63 -7.91 -27.22
CA VAL A 181 24.80 -6.90 -27.93
C VAL A 181 23.34 -7.36 -28.16
N GLU A 182 23.08 -8.66 -28.02
CA GLU A 182 21.74 -9.26 -28.00
C GLU A 182 21.25 -9.40 -26.56
N CYS A 183 20.83 -8.29 -25.95
CA CYS A 183 20.08 -8.32 -24.69
C CYS A 183 18.61 -8.63 -24.99
N SER A 184 18.29 -9.93 -25.16
CA SER A 184 16.92 -10.40 -25.35
C SER A 184 16.03 -10.04 -24.14
N GLU A 185 14.77 -9.71 -24.42
CA GLU A 185 13.81 -9.26 -23.39
C GLU A 185 13.67 -10.27 -22.24
N ALA A 186 13.83 -11.57 -22.53
CA ALA A 186 13.84 -12.67 -21.56
C ALA A 186 14.85 -12.54 -20.39
N LYS A 187 15.89 -11.69 -20.49
CA LYS A 187 16.79 -11.40 -19.36
C LYS A 187 16.19 -10.47 -18.30
N PHE A 188 15.13 -9.72 -18.61
CA PHE A 188 14.47 -8.82 -17.65
C PHE A 188 13.46 -9.57 -16.76
N ASP A 189 12.81 -10.59 -17.30
CA ASP A 189 11.85 -11.48 -16.61
C ASP A 189 12.51 -12.21 -15.43
N ASP A 190 13.80 -12.57 -15.58
CA ASP A 190 14.63 -13.17 -14.54
C ASP A 190 14.69 -12.33 -13.23
N TYR A 191 14.55 -11.01 -13.37
CA TYR A 191 14.61 -10.01 -12.29
C TYR A 191 13.27 -9.33 -12.02
N GLU A 192 12.18 -9.86 -12.57
CA GLU A 192 10.82 -9.43 -12.21
C GLU A 192 10.56 -9.68 -10.71
N VAL A 193 10.02 -8.69 -10.02
CA VAL A 193 9.60 -8.79 -8.63
C VAL A 193 8.24 -9.47 -8.56
N LEU A 194 8.24 -10.72 -8.10
CA LEU A 194 7.05 -11.57 -7.98
C LEU A 194 6.29 -11.34 -6.67
N SER A 195 7.05 -11.02 -5.62
CA SER A 195 6.51 -10.70 -4.29
C SER A 195 7.53 -9.96 -3.43
N TYR A 196 7.05 -9.25 -2.43
CA TYR A 196 7.87 -8.39 -1.59
C TYR A 196 7.37 -8.31 -0.13
N ALA A 197 8.30 -8.03 0.77
CA ALA A 197 8.03 -7.94 2.19
C ALA A 197 8.93 -6.91 2.88
N ILE A 198 8.38 -6.22 3.88
CA ILE A 198 9.16 -5.43 4.82
C ILE A 198 9.40 -6.29 6.06
N VAL A 199 10.67 -6.57 6.36
CA VAL A 199 11.09 -7.37 7.52
C VAL A 199 12.06 -6.55 8.37
N GLY A 200 11.53 -5.92 9.41
CA GLY A 200 12.32 -5.03 10.24
C GLY A 200 12.71 -3.77 9.46
N ASP A 201 14.02 -3.56 9.34
CA ASP A 201 14.64 -2.47 8.59
C ASP A 201 15.06 -2.87 7.16
N GLN A 202 14.64 -4.06 6.71
CA GLN A 202 14.94 -4.56 5.37
C GLN A 202 13.68 -4.63 4.51
N ILE A 203 13.85 -4.31 3.23
CA ILE A 203 12.88 -4.61 2.18
C ILE A 203 13.42 -5.81 1.41
N LEU A 204 12.62 -6.86 1.29
CA LEU A 204 12.97 -8.09 0.60
C LEU A 204 12.10 -8.24 -0.64
N PHE A 205 12.72 -8.65 -1.74
CA PHE A 205 12.13 -8.85 -3.06
C PHE A 205 12.41 -10.27 -3.53
N SER A 206 11.38 -11.01 -3.90
CA SER A 206 11.45 -12.36 -4.46
C SER A 206 11.35 -12.29 -5.98
N THR A 207 12.33 -12.86 -6.69
CA THR A 207 12.43 -12.85 -8.16
C THR A 207 12.59 -14.27 -8.73
N HIS A 208 12.79 -14.41 -10.04
CA HIS A 208 13.20 -15.69 -10.62
C HIS A 208 14.67 -16.04 -10.32
N LYS A 209 15.53 -15.05 -10.03
CA LYS A 209 16.95 -15.21 -9.63
C LYS A 209 17.19 -15.37 -8.12
N GLY A 210 16.13 -15.49 -7.32
CA GLY A 210 16.21 -15.59 -5.86
C GLY A 210 15.77 -14.31 -5.15
N ILE A 211 16.25 -14.12 -3.93
CA ILE A 211 15.77 -13.10 -3.01
C ILE A 211 16.82 -12.00 -2.86
N TYR A 212 16.41 -10.76 -3.13
CA TYR A 212 17.20 -9.56 -2.89
C TYR A 212 16.69 -8.86 -1.64
N ALA A 213 17.57 -8.50 -0.73
CA ALA A 213 17.25 -7.72 0.45
C ALA A 213 18.05 -6.40 0.41
N VAL A 214 17.43 -5.31 0.85
CA VAL A 214 18.11 -4.03 1.08
C VAL A 214 17.84 -3.56 2.49
N ASN A 215 18.90 -3.28 3.25
CA ASN A 215 18.78 -2.61 4.53
C ASN A 215 18.65 -1.10 4.29
N VAL A 216 17.54 -0.49 4.66
CA VAL A 216 17.31 0.93 4.32
C VAL A 216 18.15 1.91 5.15
N PHE A 217 18.72 1.46 6.29
CA PHE A 217 19.62 2.30 7.10
C PHE A 217 21.07 2.28 6.58
N SER A 218 21.64 1.09 6.32
CA SER A 218 23.00 1.01 5.75
C SER A 218 23.04 1.27 4.24
N LYS A 219 21.88 1.17 3.58
CA LYS A 219 21.70 1.23 2.11
C LYS A 219 22.44 0.12 1.37
N GLU A 220 22.81 -0.94 2.09
CA GLU A 220 23.48 -2.11 1.54
C GLU A 220 22.46 -3.13 1.03
N TRP A 221 22.74 -3.70 -0.13
CA TRP A 221 22.01 -4.83 -0.69
C TRP A 221 22.69 -6.15 -0.38
N GLU A 222 21.88 -7.18 -0.18
CA GLU A 222 22.29 -8.57 -0.06
C GLU A 222 21.49 -9.39 -1.09
N HIS A 223 22.17 -10.18 -1.93
CA HIS A 223 21.51 -11.21 -2.74
C HIS A 223 21.64 -12.56 -2.04
N ARG A 224 20.51 -13.25 -1.90
CA ARG A 224 20.41 -14.61 -1.39
C ARG A 224 19.78 -15.47 -2.47
N SER A 225 20.55 -16.40 -3.03
CA SER A 225 20.06 -17.36 -4.02
C SER A 225 18.87 -18.19 -3.48
N SER A 226 18.81 -18.40 -2.17
CA SER A 226 17.62 -18.86 -1.45
C SER A 226 17.60 -18.35 -0.01
N LEU A 227 16.41 -18.30 0.60
CA LEU A 227 16.23 -18.01 2.02
C LEU A 227 15.47 -19.17 2.67
N GLY A 228 16.14 -19.92 3.55
CA GLY A 228 15.59 -21.18 4.07
C GLY A 228 15.54 -22.32 3.06
N GLY A 229 16.28 -22.23 1.95
CA GLY A 229 16.24 -23.16 0.82
C GLY A 229 15.22 -22.79 -0.26
N GLU A 230 14.32 -21.85 0.02
CA GLU A 230 13.33 -21.36 -0.95
C GLU A 230 13.90 -20.21 -1.79
N ILE A 231 13.71 -20.30 -3.12
CA ILE A 231 14.14 -19.27 -4.09
C ILE A 231 13.07 -18.16 -4.20
N LYS A 232 11.81 -18.46 -3.87
CA LYS A 232 10.66 -17.56 -3.94
C LYS A 232 9.92 -17.53 -2.62
N PHE A 233 9.19 -16.46 -2.32
CA PHE A 233 8.30 -16.45 -1.16
C PHE A 233 7.08 -17.36 -1.40
N PRO A 234 6.49 -17.95 -0.33
CA PRO A 234 5.26 -18.76 -0.41
C PRO A 234 3.99 -17.89 -0.55
N PHE A 235 4.11 -16.73 -1.21
CA PHE A 235 3.05 -15.78 -1.48
C PHE A 235 3.41 -14.88 -2.68
N CYS A 236 2.39 -14.32 -3.33
CA CYS A 236 2.53 -13.34 -4.41
C CYS A 236 2.40 -11.90 -3.90
N GLU A 237 2.91 -10.95 -4.69
CA GLU A 237 2.75 -9.50 -4.49
C GLU A 237 3.12 -9.01 -3.07
N GLN A 238 2.26 -8.19 -2.46
CA GLN A 238 2.50 -7.52 -1.19
C GLN A 238 2.22 -8.42 0.01
N SER A 239 3.10 -8.38 1.01
CA SER A 239 2.79 -8.82 2.38
C SER A 239 2.59 -7.64 3.34
N VAL A 240 1.63 -7.77 4.25
CA VAL A 240 1.31 -6.77 5.29
C VAL A 240 1.68 -7.31 6.67
N PHE A 241 2.63 -6.65 7.36
CA PHE A 241 3.03 -7.03 8.71
C PHE A 241 2.07 -6.48 9.78
N MET A 242 1.48 -7.35 10.60
CA MET A 242 0.58 -6.99 11.70
C MET A 242 0.55 -8.09 12.77
N ASP A 243 0.38 -7.74 14.05
CA ASP A 243 0.26 -8.72 15.18
C ASP A 243 1.43 -9.73 15.29
N GLY A 244 2.61 -9.41 14.71
CA GLY A 244 3.78 -10.29 14.68
C GLY A 244 3.82 -11.29 13.51
N PHE A 245 2.87 -11.22 12.59
CA PHE A 245 2.78 -12.07 11.39
C PHE A 245 2.77 -11.22 10.12
N TRP A 246 3.17 -11.82 9.00
CA TRP A 246 2.97 -11.27 7.66
C TRP A 246 1.70 -11.89 7.08
N TYR A 247 0.80 -11.06 6.58
CA TYR A 247 -0.41 -11.49 5.89
C TYR A 247 -0.23 -11.28 4.39
N ALA A 248 -0.45 -12.33 3.60
CA ALA A 248 -0.27 -12.31 2.15
C ALA A 248 -1.17 -13.34 1.45
N PHE A 249 -1.31 -13.21 0.13
CA PHE A 249 -2.01 -14.18 -0.72
C PHE A 249 -1.03 -15.28 -1.14
N PRO A 250 -1.27 -16.57 -0.83
CA PRO A 250 -0.34 -17.66 -1.15
C PRO A 250 -0.04 -17.86 -2.64
N SER A 251 -0.89 -17.34 -3.52
CA SER A 251 -0.89 -17.62 -4.96
C SER A 251 -1.62 -16.51 -5.70
N PRO A 252 -1.23 -16.18 -6.95
CA PRO A 252 -1.91 -15.18 -7.80
C PRO A 252 -3.29 -15.64 -8.29
N PHE A 253 -3.67 -16.90 -8.04
CA PHE A 253 -5.03 -17.39 -8.24
C PHE A 253 -5.87 -17.18 -6.98
N PRO A 254 -7.21 -17.00 -7.08
CA PRO A 254 -8.12 -16.79 -5.95
C PRO A 254 -7.81 -17.65 -4.71
N SER A 255 -7.11 -17.06 -3.74
CA SER A 255 -6.57 -17.77 -2.58
C SER A 255 -6.93 -17.04 -1.30
N PRO A 256 -7.26 -17.75 -0.21
CA PRO A 256 -7.46 -17.10 1.07
C PRO A 256 -6.17 -16.46 1.57
N VAL A 257 -6.29 -15.29 2.21
CA VAL A 257 -5.15 -14.66 2.90
C VAL A 257 -4.59 -15.64 3.94
N ALA A 258 -3.29 -15.89 3.91
CA ALA A 258 -2.61 -16.72 4.89
C ALA A 258 -1.76 -15.86 5.85
N ALA A 259 -1.48 -16.40 7.03
CA ALA A 259 -0.57 -15.82 8.01
C ALA A 259 0.78 -16.55 7.95
N PHE A 260 1.86 -15.79 7.77
CA PHE A 260 3.23 -16.27 7.69
C PHE A 260 4.05 -15.78 8.89
N SER A 261 4.93 -16.65 9.39
CA SER A 261 6.06 -16.27 10.23
C SER A 261 7.30 -16.09 9.37
N PHE A 262 8.27 -15.32 9.85
CA PHE A 262 9.56 -15.15 9.19
C PHE A 262 10.70 -15.51 10.14
N ASP A 263 11.71 -16.19 9.62
CA ASP A 263 12.91 -16.61 10.32
C ASP A 263 14.09 -16.56 9.34
N TRP A 264 15.18 -15.84 9.65
CA TRP A 264 16.27 -15.60 8.67
C TRP A 264 16.92 -16.88 8.14
N ASP A 265 16.96 -17.94 8.95
CA ASP A 265 17.55 -19.23 8.56
C ASP A 265 16.58 -20.11 7.76
N LYS A 266 15.27 -19.84 7.82
CA LYS A 266 14.20 -20.74 7.32
C LYS A 266 13.12 -20.03 6.50
N GLY A 267 13.38 -18.79 6.08
CA GLY A 267 12.50 -17.98 5.25
C GLY A 267 11.12 -17.71 5.86
N PHE A 268 10.16 -17.44 4.98
CA PHE A 268 8.75 -17.37 5.33
C PHE A 268 8.18 -18.78 5.50
N ARG A 269 7.47 -19.01 6.60
CA ARG A 269 6.76 -20.26 6.87
C ARG A 269 5.31 -19.99 7.23
N GLU A 270 4.41 -20.57 6.44
CA GLU A 270 2.98 -20.48 6.68
C GLU A 270 2.66 -21.02 8.08
N CYS A 271 1.97 -20.20 8.86
CA CYS A 271 1.53 -20.53 10.20
C CYS A 271 0.07 -20.97 10.22
N GLN A 272 -0.74 -20.45 9.30
CA GLN A 272 -2.18 -20.68 9.24
C GLN A 272 -2.78 -20.09 7.96
N GLU A 273 -3.42 -20.94 7.16
CA GLU A 273 -4.48 -20.54 6.25
C GLU A 273 -5.63 -19.89 7.05
N LEU A 274 -5.89 -18.62 6.82
CA LEU A 274 -7.03 -17.94 7.39
C LEU A 274 -8.17 -18.21 6.43
N GLY A 275 -9.31 -18.73 6.89
CA GLY A 275 -10.48 -19.01 6.04
C GLY A 275 -11.18 -17.75 5.49
N VAL A 276 -10.41 -16.77 4.99
CA VAL A 276 -10.79 -15.57 4.23
C VAL A 276 -10.88 -15.97 2.75
N THR A 277 -11.65 -17.01 2.47
CA THR A 277 -11.94 -17.48 1.11
C THR A 277 -12.63 -16.39 0.30
N HIS A 278 -12.34 -16.38 -1.00
CA HIS A 278 -12.85 -15.42 -1.98
C HIS A 278 -14.39 -15.24 -1.83
N PRO A 279 -14.91 -14.01 -1.70
CA PRO A 279 -16.24 -13.78 -1.12
C PRO A 279 -17.44 -14.20 -1.98
N SER A 280 -17.24 -14.75 -3.18
CA SER A 280 -18.30 -15.44 -3.93
C SER A 280 -17.76 -16.36 -5.03
N LEU A 281 -18.50 -17.42 -5.34
CA LEU A 281 -18.39 -18.20 -6.59
C LEU A 281 -18.75 -17.39 -7.85
N LEU A 282 -19.14 -16.12 -7.70
CA LEU A 282 -19.53 -15.28 -8.82
C LEU A 282 -18.29 -14.73 -9.53
N VAL A 283 -17.31 -14.22 -8.77
CA VAL A 283 -16.07 -13.62 -9.31
C VAL A 283 -15.08 -14.72 -9.70
N GLY A 284 -14.54 -14.68 -10.91
CA GLY A 284 -13.66 -15.77 -11.37
C GLY A 284 -12.68 -15.46 -12.51
N TYR A 285 -12.44 -14.20 -12.86
CA TYR A 285 -11.29 -13.81 -13.69
C TYR A 285 -10.61 -12.58 -13.12
N GLU A 286 -9.27 -12.63 -13.14
CA GLU A 286 -8.33 -11.56 -12.81
C GLU A 286 -8.69 -10.77 -11.54
N PRO A 287 -8.69 -11.40 -10.36
CA PRO A 287 -8.83 -10.68 -9.11
C PRO A 287 -7.62 -9.76 -8.92
N SER A 288 -7.84 -8.45 -8.88
CA SER A 288 -6.84 -7.54 -8.32
C SER A 288 -7.15 -7.36 -6.85
N GLU A 289 -6.17 -7.67 -6.01
CA GLU A 289 -6.34 -7.80 -4.56
C GLU A 289 -5.42 -6.82 -3.84
N VAL A 290 -5.90 -6.19 -2.77
CA VAL A 290 -5.08 -5.31 -1.94
C VAL A 290 -5.45 -5.44 -0.47
N MET A 291 -4.42 -5.47 0.38
CA MET A 291 -4.54 -5.57 1.82
C MET A 291 -4.15 -4.24 2.47
N VAL A 292 -5.04 -3.69 3.30
CA VAL A 292 -4.84 -2.39 3.94
C VAL A 292 -4.93 -2.57 5.47
N PRO A 293 -3.87 -2.29 6.24
CA PRO A 293 -3.93 -2.36 7.69
C PRO A 293 -4.77 -1.21 8.27
N MET A 294 -5.91 -1.53 8.86
CA MET A 294 -6.87 -0.57 9.43
C MET A 294 -6.61 -0.26 10.90
N GLY A 295 -5.68 -0.97 11.52
CA GLY A 295 -5.29 -0.84 12.93
C GLY A 295 -4.47 -2.06 13.38
N LYS A 296 -4.12 -2.13 14.67
CA LYS A 296 -3.19 -3.15 15.22
C LYS A 296 -3.59 -4.61 14.99
N ARG A 297 -4.86 -4.90 14.70
CA ARG A 297 -5.46 -6.23 14.56
C ARG A 297 -6.61 -6.28 13.55
N THR A 298 -6.65 -5.35 12.62
CA THR A 298 -7.72 -5.27 11.61
C THR A 298 -7.08 -5.08 10.25
N LEU A 299 -7.25 -6.07 9.38
CA LEU A 299 -6.86 -6.00 7.98
C LEU A 299 -8.15 -5.80 7.17
N LEU A 300 -8.14 -4.81 6.27
CA LEU A 300 -9.11 -4.77 5.20
C LEU A 300 -8.52 -5.53 4.01
N VAL A 301 -9.27 -6.47 3.48
CA VAL A 301 -8.94 -7.15 2.22
C VAL A 301 -9.94 -6.65 1.18
N ALA A 302 -9.45 -6.09 0.08
CA ALA A 302 -10.28 -5.63 -1.02
C ALA A 302 -9.98 -6.46 -2.26
N HIS A 303 -11.03 -7.02 -2.87
CA HIS A 303 -10.96 -7.83 -4.08
C HIS A 303 -11.79 -7.14 -5.17
N ALA A 304 -11.19 -6.85 -6.32
CA ALA A 304 -11.89 -6.38 -7.51
C ALA A 304 -11.83 -7.44 -8.60
N GLY A 305 -12.95 -7.75 -9.27
CA GLY A 305 -12.96 -8.70 -10.37
C GLY A 305 -14.30 -8.87 -11.09
N PHE A 306 -14.28 -9.70 -12.14
CA PHE A 306 -15.41 -9.95 -13.03
C PHE A 306 -16.24 -11.18 -12.64
N PRO A 307 -17.58 -11.13 -12.80
CA PRO A 307 -18.42 -12.30 -12.64
C PRO A 307 -18.29 -13.24 -13.85
N HIS A 308 -18.39 -14.55 -13.63
CA HIS A 308 -18.37 -15.55 -14.71
C HIS A 308 -19.44 -15.37 -15.80
N GLN A 309 -20.57 -14.71 -15.51
CA GLN A 309 -21.76 -14.71 -16.37
C GLN A 309 -22.11 -13.37 -17.02
N ILE A 310 -21.58 -12.24 -16.53
CA ILE A 310 -22.01 -10.89 -16.97
C ILE A 310 -20.82 -9.92 -17.01
N PRO A 311 -20.00 -9.90 -18.08
CA PRO A 311 -18.75 -9.13 -18.15
C PRO A 311 -18.94 -7.59 -18.10
N SER A 312 -20.17 -7.07 -18.14
CA SER A 312 -20.46 -5.63 -18.02
C SER A 312 -20.60 -5.13 -16.57
N ASN A 313 -20.56 -6.03 -15.57
CA ASN A 313 -20.56 -5.68 -14.16
C ASN A 313 -19.22 -6.05 -13.52
N TYR A 314 -18.64 -5.13 -12.77
CA TYR A 314 -17.46 -5.34 -11.94
C TYR A 314 -17.91 -5.41 -10.48
N TYR A 315 -17.36 -6.34 -9.73
CA TYR A 315 -17.61 -6.47 -8.30
C TYR A 315 -16.37 -6.08 -7.51
N LEU A 316 -16.58 -5.19 -6.53
CA LEU A 316 -15.57 -4.78 -5.57
C LEU A 316 -16.05 -5.22 -4.20
N THR A 317 -15.40 -6.21 -3.60
CA THR A 317 -15.76 -6.71 -2.27
C THR A 317 -14.70 -6.36 -1.24
N PHE A 318 -15.17 -5.85 -0.11
CA PHE A 318 -14.37 -5.52 1.06
C PHE A 318 -14.68 -6.49 2.19
N ASP A 319 -13.68 -7.27 2.57
CA ASP A 319 -13.72 -8.14 3.73
C ASP A 319 -12.87 -7.52 4.85
N MET A 320 -13.54 -7.02 5.90
CA MET A 320 -12.82 -6.50 7.07
C MET A 320 -12.55 -7.64 8.05
N CYS A 321 -11.31 -8.10 8.05
CA CYS A 321 -10.82 -9.22 8.85
C CYS A 321 -10.25 -8.72 10.19
N ARG A 322 -10.81 -9.21 11.31
CA ARG A 322 -10.34 -8.88 12.66
C ARG A 322 -9.65 -10.08 13.31
N PHE A 323 -8.42 -9.85 13.73
CA PHE A 323 -7.50 -10.85 14.25
C PHE A 323 -7.54 -10.85 15.79
N THR A 324 -7.54 -12.04 16.38
CA THR A 324 -7.63 -12.20 17.84
C THR A 324 -6.64 -13.25 18.35
N CYS A 325 -5.45 -12.79 18.73
CA CYS A 325 -4.57 -13.54 19.61
C CYS A 325 -5.13 -13.53 21.05
N LYS A 326 -5.69 -14.66 21.48
CA LYS A 326 -5.97 -14.90 22.92
C LYS A 326 -4.62 -15.08 23.66
N SER A 327 -4.49 -14.73 24.94
CA SER A 327 -3.29 -15.00 25.76
C SER A 327 -3.40 -16.30 26.60
N SER A 328 -2.50 -17.29 26.44
CA SER A 328 -2.43 -18.48 27.35
C SER A 328 -1.12 -19.29 27.28
N GLY A 329 0.02 -18.69 26.95
CA GLY A 329 1.33 -19.35 27.10
C GLY A 329 1.65 -20.54 26.19
N LYS A 330 0.86 -20.80 25.14
CA LYS A 330 1.26 -21.67 24.02
C LYS A 330 1.46 -20.80 22.78
N THR A 331 2.30 -21.25 21.83
CA THR A 331 2.35 -20.71 20.46
C THR A 331 0.93 -20.68 19.91
N ARG A 332 0.47 -19.49 19.51
CA ARG A 332 -0.93 -19.25 19.17
C ARG A 332 -1.07 -18.70 17.78
N HIS A 333 -1.76 -19.49 16.96
CA HIS A 333 -2.24 -19.12 15.64
C HIS A 333 -3.34 -18.04 15.78
N PRO A 334 -3.30 -16.95 15.00
CA PRO A 334 -4.24 -15.84 15.11
C PRO A 334 -5.66 -16.27 14.73
N LYS A 335 -6.63 -16.14 15.65
CA LYS A 335 -8.03 -16.41 15.30
C LYS A 335 -8.61 -15.25 14.50
N VAL A 336 -8.92 -15.50 13.23
CA VAL A 336 -9.59 -14.55 12.36
C VAL A 336 -11.10 -14.63 12.55
N SER A 337 -11.71 -13.47 12.63
CA SER A 337 -13.14 -13.27 12.45
C SER A 337 -13.33 -12.37 11.22
N ARG A 338 -14.34 -12.64 10.41
CA ARG A 338 -14.84 -11.73 9.37
C ARG A 338 -16.10 -11.03 9.90
N PRO A 339 -15.99 -10.00 10.77
CA PRO A 339 -17.16 -9.32 11.32
C PRO A 339 -17.99 -8.58 10.26
N TYR A 340 -17.39 -8.17 9.14
CA TYR A 340 -18.06 -7.42 8.08
C TYR A 340 -17.54 -7.82 6.70
N SER A 341 -18.46 -7.93 5.74
CA SER A 341 -18.19 -8.05 4.31
C SER A 341 -19.15 -7.13 3.56
N THR A 342 -18.66 -6.38 2.57
CA THR A 342 -19.47 -5.49 1.74
C THR A 342 -19.07 -5.60 0.28
N THR A 343 -19.98 -6.07 -0.55
CA THR A 343 -19.82 -6.06 -2.01
C THR A 343 -20.50 -4.83 -2.62
N TYR A 344 -19.72 -4.07 -3.39
CA TYR A 344 -20.19 -3.05 -4.30
C TYR A 344 -20.23 -3.60 -5.73
N ILE A 345 -21.19 -3.11 -6.51
CA ILE A 345 -21.27 -3.32 -7.95
C ILE A 345 -20.99 -2.00 -8.69
N MET A 346 -20.12 -2.09 -9.68
CA MET A 346 -19.82 -1.04 -10.65
C MET A 346 -20.24 -1.55 -12.03
N ARG A 347 -21.00 -0.74 -12.78
CA ARG A 347 -21.25 -1.00 -14.21
C ARG A 347 -20.12 -0.34 -14.99
N GLY A 348 -19.31 -1.13 -15.67
CA GLY A 348 -18.19 -0.62 -16.48
C GLY A 348 -18.43 -0.78 -17.97
N GLY A 349 -17.53 -0.21 -18.77
CA GLY A 349 -17.43 -0.52 -20.19
C GLY A 349 -16.97 -1.96 -20.41
N LEU A 350 -17.24 -2.50 -21.60
CA LEU A 350 -16.98 -3.92 -21.94
C LEU A 350 -15.50 -4.32 -22.06
N HIS A 351 -14.53 -3.41 -21.89
CA HIS A 351 -13.14 -3.60 -22.34
C HIS A 351 -12.04 -3.03 -21.41
N GLU A 352 -12.33 -2.76 -20.14
CA GLU A 352 -11.40 -2.10 -19.21
C GLU A 352 -10.75 -3.13 -18.26
N CYS A 353 -9.48 -3.48 -18.44
CA CYS A 353 -8.79 -4.28 -17.40
C CYS A 353 -8.57 -3.38 -16.18
N LEU A 354 -8.91 -3.89 -14.99
CA LEU A 354 -8.85 -3.13 -13.74
C LEU A 354 -7.70 -3.59 -12.84
N GLY A 355 -6.67 -2.76 -12.73
CA GLY A 355 -5.77 -2.81 -11.58
C GLY A 355 -6.43 -2.18 -10.36
N LEU A 356 -6.18 -2.72 -9.17
CA LEU A 356 -6.64 -2.16 -7.90
C LEU A 356 -5.44 -1.61 -7.12
N SER A 357 -5.61 -0.45 -6.52
CA SER A 357 -4.70 0.07 -5.48
C SER A 357 -5.55 0.72 -4.40
N ALA A 358 -5.16 0.60 -3.13
CA ALA A 358 -5.91 1.22 -2.04
C ALA A 358 -4.97 1.86 -1.04
N CYS A 359 -5.34 3.05 -0.59
CA CYS A 359 -4.63 3.75 0.48
C CYS A 359 -5.62 4.20 1.55
N LEU A 360 -5.23 4.03 2.82
CA LEU A 360 -6.02 4.49 3.95
C LEU A 360 -5.57 5.90 4.32
N PHE A 361 -6.49 6.85 4.28
CA PHE A 361 -6.25 8.20 4.77
C PHE A 361 -7.20 8.53 5.91
N MET A 362 -6.76 9.42 6.80
CA MET A 362 -7.62 9.96 7.85
C MET A 362 -8.00 11.38 7.49
N GLN A 363 -9.30 11.66 7.43
CA GLN A 363 -9.74 13.04 7.51
C GLN A 363 -9.67 13.45 8.98
N VAL A 364 -8.56 14.06 9.40
CA VAL A 364 -8.49 14.75 10.69
C VAL A 364 -9.46 15.92 10.62
N SER A 365 -10.53 15.93 11.42
CA SER A 365 -11.53 17.00 11.31
C SER A 365 -10.88 18.37 11.49
N LEU A 366 -11.40 19.40 10.79
CA LEU A 366 -10.88 20.77 10.91
C LEU A 366 -10.96 21.26 12.38
N ILE A 367 -11.94 20.77 13.14
CA ILE A 367 -12.12 21.04 14.57
C ILE A 367 -10.98 20.42 15.38
N SER A 368 -10.56 19.19 15.05
CA SER A 368 -9.41 18.53 15.68
C SER A 368 -8.10 19.27 15.39
N GLN A 369 -7.92 19.77 14.16
CA GLN A 369 -6.76 20.61 13.81
C GLN A 369 -6.78 21.96 14.52
N LEU A 370 -7.93 22.64 14.57
CA LEU A 370 -8.08 23.90 15.32
C LEU A 370 -7.86 23.71 16.82
N LEU A 371 -8.32 22.60 17.40
CA LEU A 371 -8.00 22.21 18.78
C LEU A 371 -6.52 21.93 18.98
N PHE A 372 -5.84 21.31 18.00
CA PHE A 372 -4.41 21.03 18.08
C PHE A 372 -3.58 22.32 17.97
N CYS A 373 -3.88 23.19 17.00
CA CYS A 373 -3.28 24.52 16.89
C CYS A 373 -3.54 25.37 18.15
N ALA A 374 -4.75 25.32 18.71
CA ALA A 374 -5.08 25.98 19.97
C ALA A 374 -4.30 25.39 21.16
N LEU A 375 -4.14 24.06 21.25
CA LEU A 375 -3.35 23.42 22.30
C LEU A 375 -1.86 23.76 22.20
N VAL A 376 -1.30 23.80 20.99
CA VAL A 376 0.09 24.23 20.73
C VAL A 376 0.26 25.70 21.12
N TRP A 377 -0.65 26.60 20.72
CA TRP A 377 -0.65 28.00 21.15
C TRP A 377 -0.78 28.17 22.67
N THR A 378 -1.65 27.39 23.33
CA THR A 378 -1.79 27.44 24.80
C THR A 378 -0.52 26.92 25.50
N LEU A 379 0.18 25.94 24.91
CA LEU A 379 1.46 25.45 25.41
C LEU A 379 2.59 26.46 25.23
N GLU A 380 2.69 27.14 24.08
CA GLU A 380 3.67 28.21 23.83
C GLU A 380 3.42 29.45 24.73
N LEU A 381 2.16 29.82 24.97
CA LEU A 381 1.81 30.87 25.92
C LEU A 381 2.15 30.49 27.37
N SER A 382 2.05 29.20 27.72
CA SER A 382 2.39 28.68 29.06
C SER A 382 3.90 28.67 29.30
N THR A 383 4.72 28.28 28.31
CA THR A 383 6.19 28.33 28.43
C THR A 383 6.74 29.76 28.44
N CYS A 384 6.10 30.70 27.75
CA CYS A 384 6.46 32.13 27.84
C CYS A 384 6.10 32.78 29.18
N ALA A 385 5.24 32.18 30.01
CA ALA A 385 4.83 32.72 31.30
C ALA A 385 5.78 32.36 32.48
N TYR A 386 6.85 31.59 32.24
CA TYR A 386 7.71 31.02 33.30
C TYR A 386 9.20 31.44 33.25
N LEU A 387 9.49 32.62 32.70
CA LEU A 387 10.82 33.25 32.78
C LEU A 387 10.69 34.76 33.07
N GLY A 388 10.98 35.21 34.30
CA GLY A 388 11.08 36.65 34.56
C GLY A 388 10.80 37.19 35.96
N THR A 389 11.23 36.56 37.05
CA THR A 389 11.60 37.35 38.25
C THR A 389 13.02 37.85 38.03
N LEU A 390 13.15 39.11 37.60
CA LEU A 390 14.45 39.76 37.41
C LEU A 390 14.86 40.45 38.72
N ASP A 391 15.98 40.04 39.29
CA ASP A 391 16.58 40.74 40.45
C ASP A 391 17.03 42.14 40.05
N MET A 392 16.64 43.14 40.85
CA MET A 392 17.28 44.46 40.84
C MET A 392 18.36 44.48 41.91
N SER A 393 19.63 44.44 41.51
CA SER A 393 20.72 45.01 42.29
C SER A 393 21.10 46.36 41.69
N ILE A 394 21.07 47.39 42.54
CA ILE A 394 21.61 48.72 42.26
C ILE A 394 22.77 48.90 43.24
N ASP A 395 23.99 48.98 42.73
CA ASP A 395 25.16 49.45 43.47
C ASP A 395 25.58 50.82 42.92
N LEU A 396 26.09 51.67 43.83
CA LEU A 396 26.48 53.07 43.63
C LEU A 396 27.97 53.24 43.26
#